data_AF-A0A543J998-F1
#
_entry.id   AF-A0A543J998-F1
#
_cell.length_a   1.000
_cell.length_b   1.000
_cell.length_c   1.000
_cell.angle_alpha   90.00
_cell.angle_beta   90.00
_cell.angle_gamma   90.00
#
_symmetry.space_group_name_H-M   'P 1'
#
loop_
_entity.id
_entity.type
_entity.pdbx_description
1 polymer ?
#
loop_
_entity_poly.entity_id
_entity_poly.type
_entity_poly.pdbx_seq_one_letter_code
_entity_poly.pdbx_strand_id
1 'polypeptide(L)'
;MTPLTEALVDDRAAHPRPRAQESAARRCSHPDSLAAPALSGTATAEAVRIAPGWRAVLRTSADHTVELLCVENTAQAPQEFAPIEHWPSARTSGHPITFVSGEITSGRTVDGVDFYTVPPAGYLWLCCTKVIGRR
;
A
#
# COMPACT_ATOMS: atom_id res chain seq x y z
N MET A 1 -30.26 -7.36 -55.57
CA MET A 1 -30.29 -8.69 -54.92
C MET A 1 -28.86 -9.00 -54.51
N THR A 2 -28.41 -8.96 -53.25
CA THR A 2 -29.01 -8.86 -51.91
C THR A 2 -27.87 -8.32 -51.01
N PRO A 3 -28.09 -7.37 -50.09
CA PRO A 3 -27.00 -6.81 -49.28
C PRO A 3 -26.62 -7.77 -48.14
N LEU A 4 -25.33 -7.94 -47.87
CA LEU A 4 -24.83 -8.65 -46.69
C LEU A 4 -24.56 -7.65 -45.58
N THR A 5 -25.28 -7.89 -44.51
CA THR A 5 -25.37 -7.21 -43.23
C THR A 5 -24.26 -7.66 -42.28
N GLU A 6 -23.86 -6.75 -41.36
CA GLU A 6 -23.12 -6.99 -40.10
C GLU A 6 -21.64 -7.43 -40.24
N ALA A 7 -20.68 -6.92 -39.45
CA ALA A 7 -20.78 -6.78 -38.00
C ALA A 7 -20.01 -5.56 -37.46
N LEU A 8 -20.70 -4.88 -36.54
CA LEU A 8 -20.16 -3.92 -35.58
C LEU A 8 -19.25 -4.68 -34.61
N VAL A 9 -17.95 -4.39 -34.59
CA VAL A 9 -17.04 -4.93 -33.58
C VAL A 9 -16.99 -3.92 -32.42
N ASP A 10 -17.58 -4.32 -31.30
CA ASP A 10 -17.60 -3.61 -30.03
C ASP A 10 -16.17 -3.63 -29.43
N ASP A 11 -15.41 -2.55 -29.62
CA ASP A 11 -14.10 -2.34 -28.98
C ASP A 11 -14.33 -1.86 -27.54
N ARG A 12 -14.74 -2.77 -26.66
CA ARG A 12 -14.67 -2.56 -25.22
C ARG A 12 -13.24 -2.76 -24.78
N ALA A 13 -12.49 -1.66 -24.76
CA ALA A 13 -11.18 -1.52 -24.15
C ALA A 13 -11.18 -2.05 -22.70
N ALA A 14 -10.83 -3.33 -22.54
CA ALA A 14 -10.55 -3.94 -21.26
C ALA A 14 -9.36 -3.22 -20.64
N HIS A 15 -9.61 -2.42 -19.61
CA HIS A 15 -8.55 -1.85 -18.78
C HIS A 15 -7.76 -3.02 -18.14
N PRO A 16 -6.47 -3.18 -18.45
CA PRO A 16 -5.68 -4.21 -17.80
C PRO A 16 -5.58 -3.86 -16.32
N ARG A 17 -6.24 -4.63 -15.45
CA ARG A 17 -6.04 -4.53 -14.00
C ARG A 17 -4.55 -4.80 -13.72
N PRO A 18 -3.86 -3.94 -12.97
CA PRO A 18 -2.45 -4.14 -12.67
C PRO A 18 -2.31 -5.40 -11.82
N ARG A 19 -1.75 -6.48 -12.40
CA ARG A 19 -1.46 -7.77 -11.72
C ARG A 19 -0.68 -7.60 -10.40
N ALA A 20 0.05 -6.50 -10.23
CA ALA A 20 0.74 -6.16 -8.99
C ALA A 20 -0.21 -6.00 -7.79
N GLN A 21 -1.44 -5.51 -8.02
CA GLN A 21 -2.41 -5.23 -6.96
C GLN A 21 -3.05 -6.50 -6.40
N GLU A 22 -3.15 -7.55 -7.22
CA GLU A 22 -3.76 -8.84 -6.83
C GLU A 22 -2.78 -9.71 -6.01
N SER A 23 -1.49 -9.64 -6.31
CA SER A 23 -0.44 -10.38 -5.60
C SER A 23 -0.26 -9.91 -4.15
N ALA A 24 -0.35 -8.60 -3.91
CA ALA A 24 -0.33 -8.04 -2.56
C ALA A 24 -1.61 -8.41 -1.79
N ALA A 25 -2.78 -8.37 -2.44
CA ALA A 25 -4.07 -8.66 -1.81
C ALA A 25 -4.26 -10.14 -1.41
N ARG A 26 -3.58 -11.09 -2.06
CA ARG A 26 -3.72 -12.53 -1.73
C ARG A 26 -2.94 -12.98 -0.51
N ARG A 27 -1.93 -12.22 -0.05
CA ARG A 27 -1.15 -12.56 1.16
C ARG A 27 -1.81 -12.05 2.46
N CYS A 28 -3.02 -11.47 2.38
CA CYS A 28 -3.78 -10.79 3.44
C CYS A 28 -4.42 -11.70 4.53
N SER A 29 -4.13 -12.99 4.66
CA SER A 29 -4.98 -13.90 5.47
C SER A 29 -4.80 -13.85 7.00
N HIS A 30 -4.18 -12.79 7.54
CA HIS A 30 -4.37 -12.39 8.94
C HIS A 30 -4.76 -10.92 8.98
N PRO A 31 -6.07 -10.60 8.95
CA PRO A 31 -6.52 -9.24 9.14
C PRO A 31 -6.34 -8.90 10.62
N ASP A 32 -5.19 -8.32 10.96
CA ASP A 32 -5.13 -7.51 12.16
C ASP A 32 -6.21 -6.42 12.01
N SER A 33 -7.15 -6.38 12.96
CA SER A 33 -8.42 -5.63 12.86
C SER A 33 -8.22 -4.14 12.56
N LEU A 34 -7.01 -3.62 12.81
CA LEU A 34 -6.65 -2.22 12.64
C LEU A 34 -6.59 -1.79 11.16
N ALA A 35 -6.09 -2.64 10.26
CA ALA A 35 -5.91 -2.29 8.86
C ALA A 35 -7.14 -2.57 7.98
N ALA A 36 -8.14 -3.31 8.51
CA ALA A 36 -9.32 -3.73 7.76
C ALA A 36 -10.07 -2.58 7.06
N PRO A 37 -10.28 -1.39 7.68
CA PRO A 37 -10.95 -0.28 7.00
C PRO A 37 -10.21 0.21 5.75
N ALA A 38 -8.87 0.26 5.78
CA ALA A 38 -8.04 0.65 4.64
C ALA A 38 -7.94 -0.44 3.56
N LEU A 39 -8.26 -1.70 3.89
CA LEU A 39 -8.34 -2.81 2.93
C LEU A 39 -9.72 -2.94 2.28
N SER A 40 -10.72 -2.21 2.75
CA SER A 40 -12.08 -2.23 2.19
C SER A 40 -12.12 -1.81 0.71
N GLY A 41 -13.14 -2.25 -0.02
CA GLY A 41 -13.36 -1.85 -1.43
C GLY A 41 -13.70 -0.36 -1.61
N THR A 42 -14.06 0.32 -0.52
CA THR A 42 -14.36 1.77 -0.50
C THR A 42 -13.14 2.62 -0.14
N ALA A 43 -12.01 1.99 0.23
CA ALA A 43 -10.78 2.70 0.50
C ALA A 43 -10.18 3.29 -0.79
N THR A 44 -9.55 4.45 -0.68
CA THR A 44 -8.75 5.01 -1.77
C THR A 44 -7.37 4.35 -1.79
N ALA A 45 -6.71 4.37 -2.94
CA ALA A 45 -5.35 3.85 -3.10
C ALA A 45 -4.54 4.80 -3.97
N GLU A 46 -3.40 5.24 -3.46
CA GLU A 46 -2.51 6.20 -4.12
C GLU A 46 -1.09 5.63 -4.18
N ALA A 47 -0.45 5.76 -5.34
CA ALA A 47 0.95 5.35 -5.48
C ALA A 47 1.85 6.34 -4.72
N VAL A 48 2.72 5.82 -3.85
CA VAL A 48 3.70 6.63 -3.12
C VAL A 48 5.05 6.53 -3.80
N ARG A 49 5.63 7.68 -4.13
CA ARG A 49 6.99 7.74 -4.66
C ARG A 49 7.99 7.73 -3.51
N ILE A 50 8.85 6.71 -3.50
CA ILE A 50 9.97 6.56 -2.57
C ILE A 50 11.26 6.74 -3.39
N ALA A 51 12.23 5.84 -3.26
CA ALA A 51 13.46 5.77 -4.02
C ALA A 51 13.38 4.65 -5.08
N PRO A 52 14.29 4.64 -6.08
CA PRO A 52 14.42 3.51 -6.99
C PRO A 52 14.60 2.19 -6.25
N GLY A 53 13.97 1.14 -6.76
CA GLY A 53 13.93 -0.16 -6.10
C GLY A 53 12.70 -0.36 -5.21
N TRP A 54 11.88 0.67 -4.97
CA TRP A 54 10.65 0.53 -4.19
C TRP A 54 9.38 0.64 -5.03
N ARG A 55 8.36 -0.12 -4.63
CA ARG A 55 6.96 0.13 -4.97
C ARG A 55 6.18 0.37 -3.71
N ALA A 56 5.30 1.37 -3.73
CA ALA A 56 4.48 1.66 -2.58
C ALA A 56 3.08 2.14 -2.97
N VAL A 57 2.10 1.75 -2.15
CA VAL A 57 0.72 2.20 -2.24
C VAL A 57 0.27 2.59 -0.84
N LEU A 58 -0.23 3.81 -0.71
CA LEU A 58 -0.95 4.24 0.48
C LEU A 58 -2.44 3.98 0.25
N ARG A 59 -3.06 3.23 1.15
CA ARG A 59 -4.50 3.01 1.18
C ARG A 59 -5.11 3.79 2.33
N THR A 60 -6.23 4.46 2.09
CA THR A 60 -6.89 5.28 3.11
C THR A 60 -8.35 4.85 3.21
N SER A 61 -8.81 4.57 4.44
CA SER A 61 -10.21 4.23 4.70
C SER A 61 -11.13 5.38 4.29
N ALA A 62 -12.39 5.07 3.96
CA ALA A 62 -13.36 6.05 3.47
C ALA A 62 -13.67 7.17 4.48
N ASP A 63 -13.56 6.88 5.77
CA ASP A 63 -13.71 7.84 6.88
C ASP A 63 -12.39 8.52 7.28
N HIS A 64 -11.30 8.24 6.55
CA HIS A 64 -9.95 8.74 6.78
C HIS A 64 -9.35 8.44 8.17
N THR A 65 -9.92 7.47 8.90
CA THR A 65 -9.45 7.06 10.24
C THR A 65 -8.25 6.13 10.19
N VAL A 66 -8.10 5.36 9.11
CA VAL A 66 -7.03 4.38 8.96
C VAL A 66 -6.32 4.62 7.64
N GLU A 67 -5.00 4.70 7.73
CA GLU A 67 -4.12 4.70 6.57
C GLU A 67 -3.19 3.48 6.66
N LEU A 68 -3.01 2.80 5.53
CA LEU A 68 -2.19 1.61 5.40
C LEU A 68 -1.17 1.84 4.28
N LEU A 69 0.10 1.91 4.64
CA LEU A 69 1.20 2.00 3.69
C LEU A 69 1.71 0.59 3.39
N CYS A 70 1.50 0.15 2.15
CA CYS A 70 2.03 -1.09 1.62
C CYS A 70 3.28 -0.78 0.79
N VAL A 71 4.44 -1.31 1.17
CA VAL A 71 5.68 -1.17 0.41
C VAL A 71 6.25 -2.54 0.02
N GLU A 72 6.94 -2.59 -1.13
CA GLU A 72 7.63 -3.75 -1.68
C GLU A 72 9.02 -3.32 -2.15
N ASN A 73 10.05 -4.04 -1.70
CA ASN A 73 11.41 -3.91 -2.20
C ASN A 73 11.53 -4.71 -3.51
N THR A 74 11.55 -4.00 -4.63
CA THR A 74 11.75 -4.56 -5.98
C THR A 74 13.21 -4.59 -6.42
N ALA A 75 14.14 -4.11 -5.60
CA ALA A 75 15.57 -4.24 -5.87
C ALA A 75 16.05 -5.68 -5.68
N GLN A 76 17.23 -5.98 -6.25
CA GLN A 76 17.91 -7.27 -6.09
C GLN A 76 18.75 -7.36 -4.79
N ALA A 77 18.77 -6.29 -4.00
CA ALA A 77 19.53 -6.20 -2.74
C ALA A 77 18.61 -5.75 -1.59
N PRO A 78 18.94 -6.09 -0.33
CA PRO A 78 18.27 -5.51 0.82
C PRO A 78 18.32 -3.99 0.75
N GLN A 79 17.20 -3.35 1.04
CA GLN A 79 17.09 -1.89 1.07
C GLN A 79 16.52 -1.44 2.41
N GLU A 80 16.97 -0.28 2.85
CA GLU A 80 16.48 0.37 4.05
C GLU A 80 15.31 1.29 3.72
N PHE A 81 14.32 1.31 4.62
CA PHE A 81 13.08 2.06 4.47
C PHE A 81 12.73 2.78 5.78
N ALA A 82 12.52 4.09 5.68
CA ALA A 82 12.03 4.94 6.77
C ALA A 82 10.59 5.41 6.44
N PRO A 83 9.56 4.92 7.14
CA PRO A 83 8.17 5.18 6.74
C PRO A 83 7.79 6.67 6.82
N ILE A 84 8.28 7.36 7.86
CA ILE A 84 7.90 8.75 8.14
C ILE A 84 8.40 9.74 7.09
N GLU A 85 9.41 9.37 6.29
CA GLU A 85 9.91 10.17 5.19
C GLU A 85 8.95 10.19 3.99
N HIS A 86 8.15 9.13 3.86
CA HIS A 86 7.27 8.89 2.71
C HIS A 86 5.78 8.90 3.07
N TRP A 87 5.46 9.19 4.33
CA TRP A 87 4.09 9.17 4.85
C TRP A 87 3.76 10.48 5.58
N PRO A 88 3.37 11.55 4.85
CA PRO A 88 3.22 12.89 5.40
C PRO A 88 2.24 12.97 6.57
N SER A 89 1.10 12.30 6.48
CA SER A 89 0.07 12.27 7.53
C SER A 89 0.55 11.62 8.82
N ALA A 90 1.34 10.55 8.76
CA ALA A 90 1.96 9.95 9.94
C ALA A 90 2.96 10.93 10.59
N ARG A 91 3.75 11.64 9.77
CA ARG A 91 4.70 12.65 10.24
C ARG A 91 4.01 13.82 10.95
N THR A 92 2.90 14.32 10.40
CA THR A 92 2.23 15.52 10.94
C THR A 92 1.33 15.22 12.14
N SER A 93 0.75 14.02 12.20
CA SER A 93 -0.25 13.70 13.21
C SER A 93 0.33 13.23 14.54
N GLY A 94 1.59 12.76 14.54
CA GLY A 94 2.19 12.13 15.71
C GLY A 94 1.49 10.82 16.12
N HIS A 95 0.61 10.29 15.28
CA HIS A 95 -0.03 9.00 15.53
C HIS A 95 0.99 7.87 15.36
N PRO A 96 0.93 6.84 16.20
CA PRO A 96 1.88 5.73 16.15
C PRO A 96 1.74 4.96 14.84
N ILE A 97 2.86 4.72 14.18
CA ILE A 97 2.94 3.79 13.05
C ILE A 97 3.05 2.38 13.64
N THR A 98 2.12 1.52 13.25
CA THR A 98 2.03 0.14 13.74
C THR A 98 2.43 -0.81 12.62
N PHE A 99 3.34 -1.74 12.90
CA PHE A 99 3.65 -2.83 12.00
C PHE A 99 2.44 -3.77 11.87
N VAL A 100 2.01 -4.06 10.64
CA VAL A 100 0.90 -4.98 10.37
C VAL A 100 1.42 -6.33 9.88
N SER A 101 2.27 -6.32 8.86
CA SER A 101 2.78 -7.54 8.23
C SER A 101 4.01 -7.22 7.39
N GLY A 102 4.83 -8.22 7.09
CA GLY A 102 5.96 -8.07 6.19
C GLY A 102 7.20 -8.83 6.62
N GLU A 103 8.27 -8.57 5.87
CA GLU A 103 9.58 -9.16 6.06
C GLU A 103 10.57 -8.06 6.47
N ILE A 104 11.12 -8.17 7.67
CA ILE A 104 12.14 -7.27 8.19
C ILE A 104 13.36 -8.12 8.55
N THR A 105 14.51 -7.84 7.94
CA THR A 105 15.77 -8.50 8.32
C THR A 105 16.43 -7.82 9.50
N SER A 106 16.24 -6.51 9.65
CA SER A 106 16.72 -5.73 10.78
C SER A 106 15.93 -4.43 10.94
N GLY A 107 15.82 -3.91 12.15
CA GLY A 107 15.24 -2.60 12.43
C GLY A 107 16.14 -1.79 13.36
N ARG A 108 16.12 -0.46 13.21
CA ARG A 108 16.78 0.46 14.15
C ARG A 108 16.02 1.77 14.26
N THR A 109 16.20 2.46 15.38
CA THR A 109 15.66 3.82 15.58
C THR A 109 16.82 4.80 15.66
N VAL A 110 16.79 5.88 14.86
CA VAL A 110 17.79 6.96 14.88
C VAL A 110 17.05 8.28 15.01
N ASP A 111 17.37 9.06 16.05
CA ASP A 111 16.71 10.34 16.34
C ASP A 111 15.16 10.27 16.36
N GLY A 112 14.64 9.15 16.86
CA GLY A 112 13.19 8.90 16.94
C GLY A 112 12.54 8.47 15.63
N VAL A 113 13.33 8.21 14.58
CA VAL A 113 12.85 7.68 13.29
C VAL A 113 13.17 6.19 13.20
N ASP A 114 12.15 5.38 12.92
CA ASP A 114 12.31 3.95 12.69
C ASP A 114 12.73 3.65 11.25
N PHE A 115 13.76 2.81 11.11
CA PHE A 115 14.30 2.30 9.87
C PHE A 115 14.14 0.78 9.83
N TYR A 116 13.66 0.27 8.70
CA TYR A 116 13.51 -1.17 8.46
C TYR A 116 14.33 -1.59 7.25
N THR A 117 15.13 -2.65 7.40
CA THR A 117 15.78 -3.31 6.27
C THR A 117 14.86 -4.40 5.75
N VAL A 118 14.47 -4.28 4.49
CA VAL A 118 13.57 -5.22 3.80
C VAL A 118 14.40 -6.02 2.78
N PRO A 119 14.30 -7.35 2.75
CA PRO A 119 15.05 -8.17 1.81
C PRO A 119 14.60 -7.95 0.36
N PRO A 120 15.36 -8.40 -0.65
CA PRO A 120 14.93 -8.39 -2.05
C PRO A 120 13.58 -9.10 -2.21
N ALA A 121 12.66 -8.51 -2.98
CA ALA A 121 11.27 -8.98 -3.15
C ALA A 121 10.44 -9.06 -1.85
N GLY A 122 10.98 -8.58 -0.73
CA GLY A 122 10.27 -8.47 0.54
C GLY A 122 9.26 -7.32 0.52
N TYR A 123 8.30 -7.37 1.44
CA TYR A 123 7.28 -6.35 1.58
C TYR A 123 7.08 -5.95 3.04
N LEU A 124 6.50 -4.78 3.26
CA LEU A 124 6.20 -4.25 4.58
C LEU A 124 4.88 -3.47 4.54
N TRP A 125 3.98 -3.79 5.46
CA TRP A 125 2.70 -3.12 5.65
C TRP A 125 2.66 -2.46 7.01
N LEU A 126 2.38 -1.17 7.00
CA LEU A 126 2.37 -0.33 8.17
C LEU A 126 1.03 0.41 8.24
N CYS A 127 0.46 0.52 9.43
CA CYS A 127 -0.82 1.16 9.68
C CYS A 127 -0.62 2.41 10.54
N CYS A 128 -1.37 3.46 10.23
CA CYS A 128 -1.47 4.66 11.04
C CYS A 128 -2.96 4.91 11.31
N THR A 129 -3.36 4.89 12.58
CA THR A 129 -4.75 5.10 12.98
C THR A 129 -4.90 6.48 13.60
N LYS A 130 -5.78 7.30 13.00
CA LYS A 130 -6.13 8.61 13.54
C LYS A 130 -7.06 8.44 14.73
N VAL A 131 -6.64 8.90 15.89
CA VAL A 131 -7.52 9.00 17.06
C VAL A 131 -8.44 10.19 16.83
N ILE A 132 -9.65 9.96 16.33
CA ILE A 132 -10.68 10.99 16.36
C ILE A 132 -11.07 11.15 17.83
N GLY A 133 -10.56 12.19 18.48
CA GLY A 133 -10.96 12.54 19.84
C GLY A 133 -12.48 12.67 19.89
N ARG A 134 -13.13 11.80 20.66
CA ARG A 134 -14.55 11.99 21.02
C ARG A 134 -14.61 13.30 21.80
N ARG A 135 -15.11 14.36 21.17
CA ARG A 135 -15.53 15.58 21.86
C ARG A 135 -16.85 15.32 22.57
#